data_AF-A0A8J4GFC2-F1
#
_entry.id   AF-A0A8J4GFC2-F1
#
_cell.length_a   1.000
_cell.length_b   1.000
_cell.length_c   1.000
_cell.angle_alpha   90.00
_cell.angle_beta   90.00
_cell.angle_gamma   90.00
#
_symmetry.space_group_name_H-M   'P 1'
#
loop_
_entity.id
_entity.type
_entity.pdbx_description
1 polymer ?
#
loop_
_entity_poly.entity_id
_entity_poly.type
_entity_poly.pdbx_seq_one_letter_code
_entity_poly.pdbx_strand_id
1 'polypeptide(L)'
;MDLFDGGGGRGSGGSGLVEDAVDRVRYMGEACDSLAGFQVMVDDLTGFGALAATVLEEVVEEYSGRPLVLFSLRPPGQWEQHQNGGSAGGPISTASATARARDDLSQALALTRAAELAALYVPLSAPATSASLPYLSYNATLPYHSSAILACGVDTALLPTRLTGGWRG
;
A
#
# COMPACT_ATOMS: atom_id res chain seq x y z
N MET A 1 -16.53 31.75 -37.59
CA MET A 1 -15.16 32.22 -37.31
C MET A 1 -14.85 31.76 -35.91
N ASP A 2 -14.66 30.45 -35.81
CA ASP A 2 -14.13 29.75 -34.64
C ASP A 2 -12.70 30.23 -34.41
N LEU A 3 -12.33 30.48 -33.15
CA LEU A 3 -11.17 29.86 -32.49
C LEU A 3 -11.03 30.41 -31.06
N PHE A 4 -11.84 29.88 -30.14
CA PHE A 4 -11.40 29.80 -28.74
C PHE A 4 -10.48 28.57 -28.64
N ASP A 5 -9.27 28.69 -29.18
CA ASP A 5 -8.18 27.77 -28.87
C ASP A 5 -7.28 28.43 -27.83
N GLY A 6 -7.63 28.16 -26.58
CA GLY A 6 -6.83 28.45 -25.40
C GLY A 6 -6.85 27.22 -24.50
N GLY A 7 -6.60 26.05 -25.09
CA GLY A 7 -6.48 24.77 -24.38
C GLY A 7 -5.35 24.85 -23.36
N GLY A 8 -5.72 25.01 -22.10
CA GLY A 8 -4.80 25.02 -20.98
C GLY A 8 -4.06 23.69 -20.88
N GLY A 9 -2.75 23.73 -21.12
CA GLY A 9 -1.83 22.64 -20.78
C GLY A 9 -1.81 22.42 -19.27
N ARG A 10 -2.67 21.53 -18.78
CA ARG A 10 -2.63 21.00 -17.42
C ARG A 10 -2.02 19.59 -17.47
N GLY A 11 -0.73 19.49 -17.13
CA GLY A 11 -0.12 18.29 -16.55
C GLY A 11 -0.21 16.96 -17.31
N SER A 12 0.26 16.90 -18.56
CA SER A 12 0.30 15.67 -19.39
C SER A 12 1.22 14.55 -18.86
N GLY A 13 2.14 14.81 -17.93
CA GLY A 13 3.11 13.81 -17.47
C GLY A 13 2.55 12.75 -16.51
N GLY A 14 1.49 13.08 -15.77
CA GLY A 14 0.89 12.15 -14.79
C GLY A 14 -0.14 11.21 -15.41
N SER A 15 -0.99 11.69 -16.32
CA SER A 15 -2.03 10.86 -16.94
C SER A 15 -1.43 9.77 -17.82
N GLY A 16 -0.39 10.10 -18.60
CA GLY A 16 0.29 9.11 -19.44
C GLY A 16 0.89 7.95 -18.65
N LEU A 17 1.41 8.20 -17.44
CA LEU A 17 1.91 7.14 -16.57
C LEU A 17 0.80 6.25 -16.01
N VAL A 18 -0.38 6.83 -15.73
CA VAL A 18 -1.56 6.08 -15.27
C VAL A 18 -2.09 5.22 -16.40
N GLU A 19 -2.28 5.79 -17.60
CA GLU A 19 -2.70 5.09 -18.81
C GLU A 19 -1.75 3.92 -19.13
N ASP A 20 -0.44 4.16 -19.15
CA ASP A 20 0.58 3.13 -19.37
C ASP A 20 0.53 2.01 -18.32
N ALA A 21 0.21 2.33 -17.07
CA ALA A 21 0.09 1.34 -16.00
C ALA A 21 -1.18 0.49 -16.16
N VAL A 22 -2.32 1.13 -16.43
CA VAL A 22 -3.61 0.47 -16.67
C VAL A 22 -3.54 -0.43 -17.90
N ASP A 23 -2.92 0.02 -18.99
CA ASP A 23 -2.76 -0.78 -20.21
C ASP A 23 -1.91 -2.04 -19.97
N ARG A 24 -0.88 -1.96 -19.11
CA ARG A 24 -0.11 -3.16 -18.72
C ARG A 24 -0.94 -4.12 -17.88
N VAL A 25 -1.77 -3.62 -16.97
CA VAL A 25 -2.71 -4.46 -16.21
C VAL A 25 -3.70 -5.12 -17.16
N ARG A 26 -4.25 -4.37 -18.13
CA ARG A 26 -5.14 -4.89 -19.17
C ARG A 26 -4.51 -6.03 -19.94
N TYR A 27 -3.30 -5.79 -20.45
CA TYR A 27 -2.52 -6.81 -21.16
C TYR A 27 -2.34 -8.10 -20.35
N MET A 28 -2.04 -8.00 -19.05
CA MET A 28 -1.90 -9.17 -18.18
C MET A 28 -3.25 -9.84 -17.87
N GLY A 29 -4.32 -9.06 -17.71
CA GLY A 29 -5.66 -9.56 -17.45
C GLY A 29 -6.26 -10.30 -18.64
N GLU A 30 -6.05 -9.81 -19.87
CA GLU A 30 -6.48 -10.47 -21.12
C GLU A 30 -5.79 -11.81 -21.36
N ALA A 31 -4.57 -11.99 -20.84
CA ALA A 31 -3.84 -13.25 -20.92
C ALA A 31 -4.37 -14.33 -19.95
N CYS A 32 -5.32 -14.00 -19.08
CA CYS A 32 -5.87 -14.91 -18.08
C CYS A 32 -7.25 -15.45 -18.51
N ASP A 33 -7.44 -16.77 -18.52
CA ASP A 33 -8.77 -17.39 -18.75
C ASP A 33 -9.77 -17.02 -17.64
N SER A 34 -9.27 -16.86 -16.40
CA SER A 34 -10.06 -16.42 -15.25
C SER A 34 -9.17 -15.65 -14.28
N LEU A 35 -9.48 -14.37 -14.09
CA LEU A 35 -8.77 -13.51 -13.13
C LEU A 35 -9.39 -13.64 -11.74
N ALA A 36 -8.62 -14.13 -10.77
CA ALA A 36 -9.08 -14.32 -9.39
C ALA A 36 -9.20 -12.99 -8.61
N GLY A 37 -8.35 -12.01 -8.92
CA GLY A 37 -8.25 -10.75 -8.20
C GLY A 37 -6.87 -10.12 -8.31
N PHE A 38 -6.64 -9.08 -7.51
CA PHE A 38 -5.39 -8.33 -7.50
C PHE A 38 -4.73 -8.36 -6.13
N GLN A 39 -3.41 -8.50 -6.13
CA GLN A 39 -2.56 -8.27 -4.98
C GLN A 39 -1.69 -7.05 -5.27
N VAL A 40 -1.83 -6.01 -4.46
CA VAL A 40 -1.12 -4.74 -4.66
C VAL A 40 -0.30 -4.42 -3.44
N MET A 41 0.96 -4.03 -3.64
CA MET A 41 1.85 -3.54 -2.58
C MET A 41 2.17 -2.07 -2.86
N VAL A 42 1.87 -1.19 -1.91
CA VAL A 42 2.01 0.26 -2.11
C VAL A 42 2.56 0.94 -0.87
N ASP A 43 3.37 1.98 -1.05
CA ASP A 43 3.66 2.95 -0.01
C ASP A 43 2.63 4.09 -0.05
N ASP A 44 1.58 3.96 0.76
CA ASP A 44 0.36 4.80 0.75
C ASP A 44 0.51 6.17 1.43
N LEU A 45 1.55 6.42 2.25
CA LEU A 45 1.75 7.73 2.91
C LEU A 45 2.67 8.66 2.14
N THR A 46 3.25 8.16 1.04
CA THR A 46 4.08 8.98 0.17
C THR A 46 3.28 9.50 -1.02
N GLY A 47 3.87 10.41 -1.80
CA GLY A 47 3.25 10.89 -3.04
C GLY A 47 2.97 9.77 -4.05
N PHE A 48 3.70 8.64 -3.98
CA PHE A 48 3.43 7.47 -4.81
C PHE A 48 2.14 6.75 -4.44
N GLY A 49 1.68 6.87 -3.19
CA GLY A 49 0.39 6.34 -2.75
C GLY A 49 -0.79 6.98 -3.48
N ALA A 50 -0.72 8.30 -3.73
CA ALA A 50 -1.75 9.02 -4.49
C ALA A 50 -1.77 8.60 -5.96
N LEU A 51 -0.60 8.45 -6.59
CA LEU A 51 -0.49 7.93 -7.96
C LEU A 51 -1.04 6.50 -8.06
N ALA A 52 -0.66 5.65 -7.12
CA ALA A 52 -1.18 4.28 -7.06
C ALA A 52 -2.69 4.28 -6.88
N ALA A 53 -3.26 5.12 -6.01
CA ALA A 53 -4.71 5.23 -5.85
C ALA A 53 -5.41 5.58 -7.17
N THR A 54 -4.88 6.53 -7.96
CA THR A 54 -5.45 6.86 -9.28
C THR A 54 -5.38 5.71 -10.27
N VAL A 55 -4.29 4.92 -10.27
CA VAL A 55 -4.20 3.71 -11.10
C VAL A 55 -5.21 2.66 -10.63
N LEU A 56 -5.37 2.50 -9.32
CA LEU A 56 -6.29 1.51 -8.75
C LEU A 56 -7.76 1.87 -8.96
N GLU A 57 -8.12 3.16 -8.98
CA GLU A 57 -9.47 3.63 -9.32
C GLU A 57 -9.89 3.10 -10.71
N GLU A 58 -9.05 3.29 -11.72
CA GLU A 58 -9.27 2.79 -13.09
C GLU A 58 -9.32 1.25 -13.14
N VAL A 59 -8.39 0.57 -12.46
CA VAL A 59 -8.32 -0.90 -12.43
C VAL A 59 -9.57 -1.50 -11.77
N VAL A 60 -10.04 -0.94 -10.67
CA VAL A 60 -11.23 -1.45 -9.94
C VAL A 60 -12.50 -1.22 -10.75
N GLU A 61 -12.60 -0.11 -11.49
CA GLU A 61 -13.71 0.15 -12.41
C GLU A 61 -13.73 -0.86 -13.56
N GLU A 62 -12.60 -1.06 -14.25
CA GLU A 62 -12.49 -1.99 -15.37
C GLU A 62 -12.72 -3.44 -14.96
N TYR A 63 -12.18 -3.85 -13.80
CA TYR A 63 -12.30 -5.21 -13.26
C TYR A 63 -13.30 -5.29 -12.11
N SER A 64 -14.45 -4.65 -12.28
CA SER A 64 -15.52 -4.66 -11.27
C SER A 64 -15.88 -6.08 -10.81
N GLY A 65 -16.00 -6.27 -9.49
CA GLY A 65 -16.31 -7.56 -8.88
C GLY A 65 -15.10 -8.48 -8.65
N ARG A 66 -13.87 -8.09 -9.03
CA ARG A 66 -12.65 -8.80 -8.67
C ARG A 66 -12.10 -8.27 -7.34
N PRO A 67 -11.83 -9.13 -6.34
CA PRO A 67 -11.30 -8.67 -5.06
C PRO A 67 -9.88 -8.12 -5.23
N LEU A 68 -9.59 -7.02 -4.53
CA LEU A 68 -8.26 -6.43 -4.44
C LEU A 68 -7.78 -6.46 -2.99
N VAL A 69 -6.59 -7.03 -2.77
CA VAL A 69 -5.89 -6.99 -1.48
C VAL A 69 -4.77 -5.96 -1.57
N LEU A 70 -4.83 -4.95 -0.72
CA LEU A 70 -3.86 -3.86 -0.65
C LEU A 70 -2.95 -4.02 0.57
N PHE A 71 -1.68 -4.29 0.30
CA PHE A 71 -0.61 -4.31 1.30
C PHE A 71 0.07 -2.94 1.35
N SER A 72 -0.19 -2.21 2.44
CA SER A 72 0.47 -0.92 2.71
C SER A 72 1.86 -1.18 3.30
N LEU A 73 2.90 -0.65 2.66
CA LEU A 73 4.28 -0.80 3.08
C LEU A 73 4.67 0.32 4.04
N ARG A 74 4.97 -0.04 5.29
CA ARG A 74 5.35 0.88 6.35
C ARG A 74 6.83 0.72 6.70
N PRO A 75 7.54 1.81 7.03
CA PRO A 75 8.83 1.74 7.69
C PRO A 75 8.86 0.75 8.87
N PRO A 76 9.99 0.05 9.08
CA PRO A 76 10.16 -0.79 10.27
C PRO A 76 10.03 0.06 11.53
N GLY A 77 9.39 -0.47 12.57
CA GLY A 77 9.28 0.27 13.82
C GLY A 77 8.14 1.28 13.89
N GLN A 78 7.37 1.44 12.81
CA GLN A 78 6.36 2.49 12.75
C GLN A 78 5.28 2.27 13.82
N TRP A 79 4.87 1.02 14.05
CA TRP A 79 3.87 0.73 15.08
C TRP A 79 4.39 1.02 16.49
N GLU A 80 5.66 0.72 16.78
CA GLU A 80 6.30 1.04 18.05
C GLU A 80 6.43 2.54 18.27
N GLN A 81 6.67 3.31 17.20
CA GLN A 81 6.78 4.77 17.27
C GLN A 81 5.45 5.42 17.66
N HIS A 82 4.33 4.94 17.12
CA HIS A 82 3.00 5.40 17.50
C HIS A 82 2.63 4.99 18.94
N GLN A 83 3.03 3.80 19.39
CA GLN A 83 2.75 3.32 20.76
C GLN A 83 3.63 4.01 21.82
N ASN A 84 4.93 4.16 21.58
CA ASN A 84 5.90 4.68 22.55
C ASN A 84 6.05 6.20 22.51
N GLY A 85 5.49 6.87 21.50
CA GLY A 85 5.53 8.33 21.36
C GLY A 85 4.94 9.11 22.54
N GLY A 86 4.17 8.47 23.42
CA GLY A 86 3.56 9.08 24.60
C GLY A 86 4.33 8.98 25.92
N SER A 87 5.43 8.20 26.03
CA SER A 87 5.90 7.74 27.36
C SER A 87 7.38 7.94 27.70
N ALA A 88 8.18 8.60 26.88
CA ALA A 88 9.47 9.12 27.34
C ALA A 88 9.29 10.57 27.80
N GLY A 89 9.23 10.80 29.12
CA GLY A 89 8.85 12.07 29.79
C GLY A 89 9.74 13.29 29.56
N GLY A 90 10.18 13.53 28.32
CA GLY A 90 10.78 14.78 27.88
C GLY A 90 9.75 15.71 27.23
N PRO A 91 10.03 17.04 27.16
CA PRO A 91 9.14 17.99 26.51
C PRO A 91 8.99 17.67 25.02
N ILE A 92 7.77 17.37 24.59
CA ILE A 92 7.42 17.21 23.18
C ILE A 92 7.53 18.58 22.52
N SER A 93 8.43 18.71 21.55
CA SER A 93 8.51 19.95 20.76
C SER A 93 7.23 20.12 19.94
N THR A 94 6.77 21.35 19.76
CA THR A 94 5.60 21.66 18.92
C THR A 94 5.76 21.11 17.49
N ALA A 95 6.98 21.08 16.97
CA ALA A 95 7.33 20.43 15.70
C ALA A 95 7.05 18.91 15.72
N SER A 96 7.40 18.20 16.79
CA SER A 96 7.13 16.76 16.90
C SER A 96 5.65 16.44 17.10
N ALA A 97 4.90 17.27 17.82
CA ALA A 97 3.45 17.13 17.97
C ALA A 97 2.71 17.34 16.63
N THR A 98 3.11 18.36 15.87
CA THR A 98 2.52 18.65 14.54
C THR A 98 2.88 17.60 13.49
N ALA A 99 4.10 17.03 13.54
CA ALA A 99 4.47 15.91 12.69
C ALA A 99 3.58 14.68 12.92
N ARG A 100 3.36 14.29 14.19
CA ARG A 100 2.48 13.18 14.54
C ARG A 100 1.04 13.39 14.08
N ALA A 101 0.49 14.59 14.32
CA ALA A 101 -0.86 14.92 13.86
C ALA A 101 -0.98 14.80 12.33
N ARG A 102 0.06 15.16 11.57
CA ARG A 102 0.09 14.95 10.11
C ARG A 102 0.14 13.47 9.76
N ASP A 103 0.95 12.68 10.44
CA ASP A 103 1.05 11.24 10.20
C ASP A 103 -0.28 10.51 10.48
N ASP A 104 -0.96 10.87 11.56
CA ASP A 104 -2.27 10.34 11.91
C ASP A 104 -3.34 10.72 10.85
N LEU A 105 -3.31 11.97 10.37
CA LEU A 105 -4.19 12.42 9.29
C LEU A 105 -3.90 11.69 7.97
N SER A 106 -2.62 11.53 7.59
CA SER A 106 -2.22 10.79 6.39
C SER A 106 -2.69 9.34 6.45
N GLN A 107 -2.57 8.68 7.61
CA GLN A 107 -3.08 7.32 7.81
C GLN A 107 -4.60 7.23 7.68
N ALA A 108 -5.34 8.18 8.27
CA ALA A 108 -6.79 8.23 8.17
C ALA A 108 -7.25 8.43 6.71
N LEU A 109 -6.59 9.32 5.97
CA LEU A 109 -6.88 9.55 4.55
C LEU A 109 -6.56 8.33 3.70
N ALA A 110 -5.40 7.71 3.90
CA ALA A 110 -5.00 6.51 3.18
C ALA A 110 -5.95 5.34 3.45
N LEU A 111 -6.37 5.14 4.71
CA LEU A 111 -7.35 4.12 5.08
C LEU A 111 -8.70 4.37 4.43
N THR A 112 -9.16 5.63 4.42
CA THR A 112 -10.46 5.99 3.80
C THR A 112 -10.45 5.66 2.31
N ARG A 113 -9.37 6.00 1.61
CA ARG A 113 -9.19 5.66 0.19
C ARG A 113 -9.07 4.15 -0.05
N ALA A 114 -8.29 3.46 0.78
CA ALA A 114 -8.15 2.01 0.68
C ALA A 114 -9.47 1.27 0.92
N ALA A 115 -10.34 1.79 1.80
CA ALA A 115 -11.65 1.19 2.07
C ALA A 115 -12.61 1.26 0.88
N GLU A 116 -12.43 2.22 -0.03
CA GLU A 116 -13.22 2.35 -1.26
C GLU A 116 -12.69 1.43 -2.38
N LEU A 117 -11.38 1.17 -2.40
CA LEU A 117 -10.70 0.46 -3.51
C LEU A 117 -10.39 -1.01 -3.22
N ALA A 118 -10.13 -1.37 -1.97
CA ALA A 118 -9.63 -2.68 -1.58
C ALA A 118 -10.68 -3.47 -0.79
N ALA A 119 -10.83 -4.74 -1.12
CA ALA A 119 -11.61 -5.69 -0.33
C ALA A 119 -10.92 -6.00 1.00
N LEU A 120 -9.59 -5.91 1.06
CA LEU A 120 -8.79 -6.08 2.26
C LEU A 120 -7.60 -5.13 2.24
N TYR A 121 -7.45 -4.34 3.30
CA TYR A 121 -6.32 -3.47 3.52
C TYR A 121 -5.47 -3.99 4.69
N VAL A 122 -4.17 -4.20 4.44
CA VAL A 122 -3.23 -4.74 5.43
C VAL A 122 -2.00 -3.82 5.52
N PRO A 123 -1.85 -3.04 6.60
CA PRO A 123 -0.63 -2.31 6.87
C PRO A 123 0.47 -3.28 7.32
N LEU A 124 1.56 -3.34 6.56
CA LEU A 124 2.74 -4.18 6.80
C LEU A 124 3.88 -3.33 7.35
N SER A 125 4.30 -3.61 8.57
CA SER A 125 5.51 -3.03 9.18
C SER A 125 6.31 -4.15 9.83
N ALA A 126 7.60 -4.22 9.55
CA ALA A 126 8.49 -5.11 10.28
C ALA A 126 8.73 -4.53 11.68
N PRO A 127 8.84 -5.37 12.72
CA PRO A 127 9.18 -4.88 14.05
C PRO A 127 10.53 -4.13 14.07
N ALA A 128 10.64 -3.09 14.89
CA ALA A 128 11.87 -2.31 15.06
C ALA A 128 12.99 -3.10 15.73
N THR A 129 12.65 -4.11 16.54
CA THR A 129 13.60 -4.78 17.42
C THR A 129 13.59 -6.29 17.25
N SER A 130 14.78 -6.89 17.19
CA SER A 130 14.97 -8.35 17.14
C SER A 130 14.38 -9.08 18.35
N ALA A 131 14.16 -8.36 19.45
CA ALA A 131 13.49 -8.90 20.64
C ALA A 131 12.04 -9.34 20.38
N SER A 132 11.37 -8.78 19.38
CA SER A 132 10.00 -9.16 18.99
C SER A 132 9.91 -10.56 18.35
N LEU A 133 11.02 -11.04 17.76
CA LEU A 133 11.10 -12.32 17.06
C LEU A 133 12.29 -13.12 17.62
N PRO A 134 12.14 -13.75 18.80
CA PRO A 134 13.25 -14.31 19.57
C PRO A 134 13.98 -15.46 18.87
N TYR A 135 13.32 -16.13 17.92
CA TYR A 135 13.89 -17.23 17.15
C TYR A 135 14.51 -16.79 15.81
N LEU A 136 14.47 -15.49 15.50
CA LEU A 136 14.93 -14.95 14.23
C LEU A 136 16.05 -13.95 14.44
N SER A 137 17.24 -14.29 13.94
CA SER A 137 18.34 -13.33 13.86
C SER A 137 18.11 -12.41 12.66
N TYR A 138 17.75 -11.15 12.91
CA TYR A 138 17.63 -10.15 11.86
C TYR A 138 18.14 -8.79 12.31
N ASN A 139 18.59 -7.98 11.34
CA ASN A 139 18.98 -6.61 11.56
C ASN A 139 17.91 -5.66 11.00
N ALA A 140 17.21 -4.95 11.89
CA ALA A 140 16.16 -4.01 11.52
C ALA A 140 16.66 -2.80 10.70
N THR A 141 17.96 -2.50 10.72
CA THR A 141 18.53 -1.42 9.91
C THR A 141 18.71 -1.80 8.44
N LEU A 142 18.63 -3.10 8.11
CA LEU A 142 18.77 -3.61 6.75
C LEU A 142 17.38 -3.84 6.13
N PRO A 143 16.96 -3.04 5.13
CA PRO A 143 15.65 -3.20 4.49
C PRO A 143 15.42 -4.59 3.88
N TYR A 144 16.50 -5.26 3.47
CA TYR A 144 16.45 -6.62 2.95
C TYR A 144 15.97 -7.65 3.99
N HIS A 145 16.35 -7.47 5.25
CA HIS A 145 15.93 -8.38 6.33
C HIS A 145 14.45 -8.14 6.68
N SER A 146 14.04 -6.88 6.81
CA SER A 146 12.64 -6.55 7.09
C SER A 146 11.71 -6.97 5.95
N SER A 147 12.10 -6.75 4.69
CA SER A 147 11.32 -7.18 3.54
C SER A 147 11.23 -8.70 3.43
N ALA A 148 12.30 -9.44 3.74
CA ALA A 148 12.25 -10.91 3.77
C ALA A 148 11.23 -11.43 4.81
N ILE A 149 11.19 -10.83 6.00
CA ILE A 149 10.22 -11.19 7.05
C ILE A 149 8.79 -10.93 6.57
N LEU A 150 8.53 -9.72 6.03
CA LEU A 150 7.22 -9.36 5.52
C LEU A 150 6.80 -10.24 4.34
N ALA A 151 7.72 -10.55 3.43
CA ALA A 151 7.48 -11.44 2.30
C ALA A 151 7.11 -12.85 2.78
N CYS A 152 7.80 -13.41 3.78
CA CYS A 152 7.43 -14.69 4.38
C CYS A 152 6.03 -14.65 5.00
N GLY A 153 5.67 -13.55 5.67
CA GLY A 153 4.34 -13.36 6.25
C GLY A 153 3.24 -13.30 5.19
N VAL A 154 3.43 -12.50 4.14
CA VAL A 154 2.51 -12.40 2.99
C VAL A 154 2.41 -13.75 2.27
N ASP A 155 3.54 -14.42 2.07
CA ASP A 155 3.59 -15.71 1.39
C ASP A 155 2.75 -16.75 2.13
N THR A 156 2.95 -16.84 3.45
CA THR A 156 2.21 -17.72 4.36
C THR A 156 0.72 -17.40 4.38
N ALA A 157 0.35 -16.13 4.46
CA ALA A 157 -1.04 -15.69 4.48
C ALA A 157 -1.77 -16.00 3.16
N LEU A 158 -1.05 -15.99 2.04
CA LEU A 158 -1.54 -16.30 0.71
C LEU A 158 -1.23 -17.74 0.26
N LEU A 159 -0.84 -18.63 1.18
CA LEU A 159 -0.75 -20.06 0.87
C LEU A 159 -2.11 -20.64 0.45
N PRO A 160 -3.24 -20.34 1.11
CA PRO A 160 -4.54 -20.91 0.74
C PRO A 160 -5.02 -20.52 -0.67
N THR A 161 -4.55 -19.38 -1.21
CA THR A 161 -4.92 -18.97 -2.57
C THR A 161 -4.11 -19.68 -3.64
N ARG A 162 -2.96 -20.28 -3.28
CA ARG A 162 -2.04 -20.95 -4.20
C ARG A 162 -2.05 -22.47 -4.09
N LEU A 163 -2.28 -22.99 -2.89
CA LEU A 163 -2.44 -24.41 -2.66
C LEU A 163 -3.91 -24.78 -2.77
N THR A 164 -4.23 -25.66 -3.71
CA THR A 164 -5.54 -26.30 -3.84
C THR A 164 -5.75 -27.31 -2.72
N GLY A 165 -5.90 -26.82 -1.48
CA GLY A 165 -6.24 -27.60 -0.30
C GLY A 165 -7.72 -27.45 0.01
N GLY A 166 -8.52 -28.44 -0.40
CA GLY A 166 -9.99 -28.36 -0.45
C GLY A 166 -10.68 -27.78 0.77
N TRP A 167 -11.34 -26.64 0.57
CA TRP A 167 -12.45 -26.21 1.43
C TRP A 167 -13.66 -27.09 1.12
N ARG A 168 -13.77 -28.22 1.83
CA ARG A 168 -15.04 -28.96 1.98
C ARG A 168 -15.70 -28.48 3.27
N GLY A 169 -16.59 -27.50 3.14
CA GLY A 169 -17.66 -27.22 4.10
C GLY A 169 -18.96 -27.78 3.57
#